data_AF-A0A1I6DZC7-F1
#
_entry.id   AF-A0A1I6DZC7-F1
#
_cell.length_a   1.000
_cell.length_b   1.000
_cell.length_c   1.000
_cell.angle_alpha   90.00
_cell.angle_beta   90.00
_cell.angle_gamma   90.00
#
_symmetry.space_group_name_H-M   'P 1'
#
loop_
_entity.id
_entity.type
_entity.pdbx_description
1 polymer ?
#
loop_
_entity_poly.entity_id
_entity_poly.type
_entity_poly.pdbx_seq_one_letter_code
_entity_poly.pdbx_strand_id
1 'polypeptide(L)'
;MSDDLVPFLGHWVLDPARSAYTGGNPPRSGHHDLRLEGDRLIVSIEGVLGSGDPIRTGYTLDLWHDTPMSVGKVDRVRTVVEPRRFCTIAYAGAQAVARSWRILGHLNEMTIVQSAPDQFGVWRDDVSVYRRQF
;
A
#
# COMPACT_ATOMS: atom_id res chain seq x y z
N MET A 1 -4.67 -0.77 18.34
CA MET A 1 -4.84 -0.33 16.94
C MET A 1 -3.67 0.50 16.46
N SER A 2 -3.36 1.65 17.06
CA SER A 2 -2.12 2.41 16.71
C SER A 2 -0.85 1.59 16.95
N ASP A 3 -0.82 0.83 18.05
CA ASP A 3 0.36 0.04 18.44
C ASP A 3 0.67 -1.08 17.43
N ASP A 4 -0.37 -1.65 16.80
CA ASP A 4 -0.23 -2.65 15.74
C ASP A 4 0.38 -2.06 14.45
N LEU A 5 0.32 -0.73 14.29
CA LEU A 5 0.96 0.00 13.19
C LEU A 5 2.40 0.39 13.47
N VAL A 6 2.84 0.45 14.73
CA VAL A 6 4.22 0.84 15.10
C VAL A 6 5.28 0.04 14.32
N PRO A 7 5.15 -1.28 14.16
CA PRO A 7 6.09 -2.08 13.37
C PRO A 7 6.11 -1.80 11.86
N PHE A 8 5.21 -0.96 11.35
CA PHE A 8 5.18 -0.52 9.96
C PHE A 8 5.80 0.87 9.75
N LEU A 9 6.01 1.64 10.83
CA LEU A 9 6.51 3.02 10.71
C LEU A 9 7.99 3.04 10.32
N GLY A 10 8.36 4.03 9.52
CA GLY A 10 9.73 4.23 9.03
C GLY A 10 9.83 4.18 7.51
N HIS A 11 11.07 4.13 7.04
CA HIS A 11 11.44 4.08 5.62
C HIS A 11 11.60 2.63 5.16
N TRP A 12 10.99 2.32 4.03
CA TRP A 12 10.99 0.99 3.41
C TRP A 12 11.43 1.11 1.96
N VAL A 13 12.43 0.34 1.55
CA VAL A 13 12.96 0.34 0.18
C VAL A 13 12.55 -0.94 -0.53
N LEU A 14 12.03 -0.79 -1.75
CA LEU A 14 11.61 -1.90 -2.60
C LEU A 14 12.79 -2.82 -2.93
N ASP A 15 12.54 -4.11 -2.95
CA ASP A 15 13.39 -5.15 -3.52
C ASP A 15 12.74 -5.66 -4.82
N PRO A 16 13.11 -5.10 -5.99
CA PRO A 16 12.50 -5.45 -7.27
C PRO A 16 12.70 -6.92 -7.64
N ALA A 17 13.83 -7.53 -7.22
CA ALA A 17 14.17 -8.90 -7.55
C ALA A 17 13.27 -9.93 -6.85
N ARG A 18 12.57 -9.51 -5.79
CA ARG A 18 11.62 -10.34 -5.02
C ARG A 18 10.16 -9.93 -5.23
N SER A 19 9.93 -8.93 -6.08
CA SER A 19 8.59 -8.43 -6.41
C SER A 19 8.06 -9.12 -7.67
N ALA A 20 6.77 -9.41 -7.71
CA ALA A 20 6.13 -10.16 -8.78
C ALA A 20 4.72 -9.63 -9.04
N TYR A 21 4.46 -9.17 -10.25
CA TYR A 21 3.19 -8.58 -10.65
C TYR A 21 2.46 -9.56 -11.54
N THR A 22 1.15 -9.73 -11.32
CA THR A 22 0.33 -10.56 -12.21
C THR A 22 0.13 -9.86 -13.56
N GLY A 23 0.20 -8.52 -13.59
CA GLY A 23 0.18 -7.71 -14.80
C GLY A 23 1.40 -6.81 -14.94
N GLY A 24 2.08 -6.88 -16.08
CA GLY A 24 3.21 -5.98 -16.39
C GLY A 24 4.49 -6.28 -15.61
N ASN A 25 5.36 -5.28 -15.51
CA ASN A 25 6.63 -5.39 -14.81
C ASN A 25 6.52 -4.76 -13.41
N PRO A 26 7.10 -5.39 -12.37
CA PRO A 26 7.24 -4.75 -11.06
C PRO A 26 7.97 -3.41 -11.14
N PRO A 27 7.79 -2.50 -10.17
CA PRO A 27 8.53 -1.25 -10.12
C PRO A 27 10.03 -1.51 -10.07
N ARG A 28 10.79 -0.69 -10.79
CA ARG A 28 12.26 -0.79 -10.86
C ARG A 28 12.93 -0.32 -9.58
N SER A 29 12.28 0.59 -8.87
CA SER A 29 12.67 1.07 -7.56
C SER A 29 11.47 1.71 -6.87
N GLY A 30 11.55 1.84 -5.56
CA GLY A 30 10.60 2.63 -4.82
C GLY A 30 10.89 2.62 -3.33
N HIS A 31 10.28 3.56 -2.63
CA HIS A 31 10.26 3.57 -1.20
C HIS A 31 8.90 3.98 -0.65
N HIS A 32 8.61 3.51 0.55
CA HIS A 32 7.46 3.90 1.34
C HIS A 32 7.95 4.49 2.65
N ASP A 33 7.42 5.67 2.99
CA ASP A 33 7.57 6.27 4.31
C ASP A 33 6.23 6.27 5.01
N LEU A 34 6.20 5.67 6.20
CA LEU A 34 5.00 5.60 7.04
C LEU A 34 5.27 6.24 8.39
N ARG A 35 4.37 7.14 8.81
CA ARG A 35 4.44 7.80 10.12
C ARG A 35 3.05 8.05 10.68
N LEU A 36 2.93 8.11 12.01
CA LEU A 36 1.69 8.47 12.68
C LEU A 36 1.67 9.96 13.04
N GLU A 37 0.50 10.58 12.90
CA GLU A 37 0.17 11.89 13.44
C GLU A 37 -1.15 11.78 14.22
N GLY A 38 -1.05 11.52 15.52
CA GLY A 38 -2.22 11.17 16.33
C GLY A 38 -2.90 9.92 15.79
N ASP A 39 -4.18 10.05 15.44
CA ASP A 39 -5.02 8.98 14.90
C ASP A 39 -4.94 8.81 13.37
N ARG A 40 -3.95 9.43 12.73
CA ARG A 40 -3.78 9.40 11.28
C ARG A 40 -2.48 8.72 10.88
N LEU A 41 -2.56 7.89 9.83
CA LEU A 41 -1.40 7.32 9.18
C LEU A 41 -1.06 8.16 7.93
N ILE A 42 0.14 8.75 7.94
CA ILE A 42 0.68 9.48 6.79
C ILE A 42 1.53 8.51 5.99
N VAL A 43 1.24 8.39 4.69
CA VAL A 43 1.95 7.52 3.75
C VAL A 43 2.54 8.39 2.65
N SER A 44 3.84 8.23 2.39
CA SER A 44 4.51 8.76 1.21
C SER A 44 5.08 7.60 0.40
N ILE A 45 4.98 7.71 -0.92
CA ILE A 45 5.45 6.70 -1.87
C ILE A 45 6.17 7.43 -3.00
N GLU A 46 7.41 7.07 -3.26
CA GLU A 46 8.14 7.54 -4.43
C GLU A 46 8.86 6.36 -5.09
N GLY A 47 9.11 6.43 -6.40
CA GLY A 47 9.76 5.35 -7.11
C GLY A 47 9.72 5.48 -8.61
N VAL A 48 10.11 4.39 -9.28
CA VAL A 48 10.08 4.25 -10.74
C VAL A 48 9.32 2.99 -11.10
N LEU A 49 8.23 3.15 -11.85
CA LEU A 49 7.38 2.04 -12.29
C LEU A 49 8.13 1.11 -13.25
N GLY A 50 7.57 -0.07 -13.52
CA GLY A 50 8.11 -1.01 -14.50
C GLY A 50 8.26 -0.40 -15.90
N SER A 51 7.37 0.54 -16.27
CA SER A 51 7.44 1.33 -17.51
C SER A 51 8.67 2.25 -17.57
N GLY A 52 9.23 2.63 -16.43
CA GLY A 52 10.28 3.64 -16.31
C GLY A 52 9.78 5.02 -15.86
N ASP A 53 8.47 5.20 -15.73
CA ASP A 53 7.90 6.48 -15.30
C ASP A 53 8.12 6.70 -13.79
N PRO A 54 8.52 7.92 -13.38
CA PRO A 54 8.64 8.26 -11.98
C PRO A 54 7.25 8.41 -11.35
N ILE A 55 7.13 8.03 -10.09
CA ILE A 55 5.94 8.26 -9.27
C ILE A 55 6.33 8.95 -7.97
N ARG A 56 5.44 9.85 -7.53
CA ARG A 56 5.47 10.48 -6.22
C ARG A 56 4.05 10.73 -5.77
N THR A 57 3.64 10.11 -4.67
CA THR A 57 2.30 10.29 -4.10
C THR A 57 2.36 10.25 -2.58
N GLY A 58 1.49 11.04 -1.96
CA GLY A 58 1.32 11.05 -0.52
C GLY A 58 -0.15 11.15 -0.18
N TYR A 59 -0.57 10.44 0.87
CA TYR A 59 -1.93 10.50 1.38
C TYR A 59 -1.97 10.27 2.88
N THR A 60 -3.04 10.78 3.49
CA THR A 60 -3.29 10.68 4.92
C THR A 60 -4.52 9.81 5.12
N LEU A 61 -4.42 8.80 5.97
CA LEU A 61 -5.50 7.87 6.29
C LEU A 61 -6.00 8.10 7.71
N ASP A 62 -7.30 8.26 7.85
CA ASP A 62 -8.00 8.11 9.12
C ASP A 62 -8.02 6.62 9.51
N LEU A 63 -7.68 6.32 10.76
CA LEU A 63 -7.61 4.96 11.26
C LEU A 63 -8.93 4.47 11.88
N TRP A 64 -9.83 5.38 12.22
CA TRP A 64 -11.09 5.09 12.89
C TRP A 64 -12.29 5.15 11.92
N HIS A 65 -12.17 5.91 10.84
CA HIS A 65 -13.22 6.13 9.86
C HIS A 65 -12.73 5.92 8.42
N ASP A 66 -13.68 5.86 7.49
CA ASP A 66 -13.34 5.94 6.08
C ASP A 66 -12.74 7.31 5.78
N THR A 67 -11.62 7.32 5.06
CA THR A 67 -10.94 8.52 4.57
C THR A 67 -11.55 8.93 3.24
N PRO A 68 -12.18 10.12 3.11
CA PRO A 68 -12.61 10.62 1.82
C PRO A 68 -11.41 10.82 0.88
N MET A 69 -11.52 10.34 -0.35
CA MET A 69 -10.43 10.41 -1.33
C MET A 69 -10.99 10.47 -2.74
N SER A 70 -10.69 11.54 -3.49
CA SER A 70 -11.17 11.73 -4.86
C SER A 70 -10.05 11.45 -5.86
N VAL A 71 -9.82 10.17 -6.18
CA VAL A 71 -8.79 9.74 -7.14
C VAL A 71 -9.42 8.82 -8.19
N GLY A 72 -9.57 9.34 -9.40
CA GLY A 72 -10.28 8.62 -10.46
C GLY A 72 -11.73 8.33 -10.06
N LYS A 73 -12.07 7.03 -9.93
CA LYS A 73 -13.40 6.56 -9.49
C LYS A 73 -13.48 6.29 -7.98
N VAL A 74 -12.36 6.38 -7.26
CA VAL A 74 -12.33 6.19 -5.81
C VAL A 74 -12.97 7.40 -5.15
N ASP A 75 -13.88 7.17 -4.19
CA ASP A 75 -14.47 8.21 -3.33
C ASP A 75 -14.01 8.12 -1.87
N ARG A 76 -13.58 6.94 -1.41
CA ARG A 76 -13.07 6.75 -0.05
C ARG A 76 -12.14 5.55 0.08
N VAL A 77 -11.35 5.57 1.13
CA VAL A 77 -10.46 4.50 1.54
C VAL A 77 -10.76 4.09 2.98
N ARG A 78 -10.93 2.80 3.23
CA ARG A 78 -11.00 2.23 4.59
C ARG A 78 -9.68 1.62 4.99
N THR A 79 -9.26 1.85 6.22
CA THR A 79 -8.11 1.16 6.82
C THR A 79 -8.60 0.06 7.76
N VAL A 80 -8.07 -1.15 7.61
CA VAL A 80 -8.31 -2.28 8.53
C VAL A 80 -6.96 -2.71 9.09
N VAL A 81 -6.81 -2.67 10.40
CA VAL A 81 -5.55 -2.99 11.09
C VAL A 81 -5.71 -4.29 11.86
N GLU A 82 -4.76 -5.19 11.67
CA GLU A 82 -4.68 -6.47 12.37
C GLU A 82 -3.24 -6.67 12.89
N PRO A 83 -3.02 -7.61 13.82
CA PRO A 83 -1.66 -7.94 14.25
C PRO A 83 -0.78 -8.31 13.04
N ARG A 84 0.32 -7.58 12.89
CA ARG A 84 1.34 -7.77 11.83
C ARG A 84 0.87 -7.56 10.39
N ARG A 85 -0.34 -7.04 10.16
CA ARG A 85 -0.80 -6.67 8.81
C ARG A 85 -1.87 -5.57 8.85
N PHE A 86 -1.88 -4.70 7.86
CA PHE A 86 -3.00 -3.78 7.68
C PHE A 86 -3.37 -3.68 6.21
N CYS A 87 -4.64 -3.37 5.94
CA CYS A 87 -5.19 -3.24 4.60
C CYS A 87 -5.76 -1.84 4.40
N THR A 88 -5.52 -1.28 3.22
CA THR A 88 -6.31 -0.16 2.70
C THR A 88 -7.23 -0.67 1.61
N ILE A 89 -8.53 -0.40 1.72
CA ILE A 89 -9.53 -0.78 0.72
C ILE A 89 -10.09 0.49 0.10
N ALA A 90 -9.88 0.66 -1.21
CA ALA A 90 -10.43 1.77 -1.97
C ALA A 90 -11.81 1.40 -2.51
N TYR A 91 -12.75 2.34 -2.44
CA TYR A 91 -14.14 2.13 -2.87
C TYR A 91 -14.62 3.15 -3.89
N ALA A 92 -15.53 2.68 -4.74
CA ALA A 92 -16.40 3.48 -5.61
C ALA A 92 -17.86 3.15 -5.28
N GLY A 93 -18.56 4.06 -4.61
CA GLY A 93 -19.86 3.83 -3.98
C GLY A 93 -19.79 2.68 -2.98
N ALA A 94 -20.61 1.65 -3.20
CA ALA A 94 -20.63 0.45 -2.37
C ALA A 94 -19.55 -0.59 -2.74
N GLN A 95 -18.88 -0.42 -3.88
CA GLN A 95 -18.00 -1.45 -4.44
C GLN A 95 -16.54 -1.20 -4.05
N ALA A 96 -15.86 -2.24 -3.56
CA ALA A 96 -14.40 -2.22 -3.42
C ALA A 96 -13.76 -2.35 -4.81
N VAL A 97 -12.89 -1.40 -5.16
CA VAL A 97 -12.23 -1.33 -6.47
C VAL A 97 -10.74 -1.62 -6.41
N ALA A 98 -10.13 -1.51 -5.22
CA ALA A 98 -8.76 -1.97 -4.99
C ALA A 98 -8.56 -2.29 -3.51
N ARG A 99 -7.58 -3.15 -3.23
CA ARG A 99 -7.12 -3.50 -1.88
C ARG A 99 -5.61 -3.46 -1.85
N SER A 100 -5.02 -3.10 -0.73
CA SER A 100 -3.58 -3.19 -0.57
C SER A 100 -3.24 -3.59 0.86
N TRP A 101 -2.84 -4.85 1.02
CA TRP A 101 -2.36 -5.41 2.27
C TRP A 101 -0.87 -5.10 2.43
N ARG A 102 -0.48 -4.59 3.58
CA ARG A 102 0.91 -4.53 4.06
C ARG A 102 1.05 -5.61 5.11
N ILE A 103 2.00 -6.51 4.94
CA ILE A 103 2.18 -7.69 5.79
C ILE A 103 3.64 -7.74 6.25
N LEU A 104 3.89 -7.80 7.56
CA LEU A 104 5.24 -7.87 8.10
C LEU A 104 5.74 -9.31 8.14
N GLY A 105 6.84 -9.54 7.43
CA GLY A 105 7.61 -10.78 7.45
C GLY A 105 8.55 -10.87 8.64
N HIS A 106 9.55 -11.74 8.52
CA HIS A 106 10.69 -11.79 9.46
C HIS A 106 11.75 -10.75 9.03
N LEU A 107 12.58 -10.29 9.96
CA LEU A 107 13.81 -9.53 9.67
C LEU A 107 13.60 -8.22 8.87
N ASN A 108 12.72 -7.33 9.34
CA ASN A 108 12.53 -6.01 8.76
C ASN A 108 12.05 -6.02 7.29
N GLU A 109 11.18 -6.96 6.98
CA GLU A 109 10.56 -7.09 5.66
C GLU A 109 9.07 -6.76 5.72
N MET A 110 8.60 -6.05 4.70
CA MET A 110 7.18 -5.80 4.47
C MET A 110 6.83 -6.24 3.06
N THR A 111 5.85 -7.13 2.94
CA THR A 111 5.25 -7.48 1.65
C THR A 111 3.98 -6.65 1.47
N ILE A 112 3.87 -5.97 0.34
CA ILE A 112 2.65 -5.30 -0.10
C ILE A 112 1.99 -6.15 -1.17
N VAL A 113 0.76 -6.59 -0.92
CA VAL A 113 -0.08 -7.25 -1.92
C VAL A 113 -1.16 -6.27 -2.33
N GLN A 114 -1.07 -5.76 -3.55
CA GLN A 114 -2.06 -4.89 -4.14
C GLN A 114 -2.98 -5.70 -5.04
N SER A 115 -4.28 -5.65 -4.78
CA SER A 115 -5.28 -6.39 -5.54
C SER A 115 -6.27 -5.44 -6.21
N ALA A 116 -6.56 -5.68 -7.49
CA ALA A 116 -7.60 -4.98 -8.23
C ALA A 116 -8.21 -5.90 -9.30
N PRO A 117 -9.49 -5.71 -9.68
CA PRO A 117 -10.07 -6.43 -10.80
C PRO A 117 -9.43 -6.00 -12.13
N ASP A 118 -9.12 -6.98 -12.99
CA ASP A 118 -8.73 -6.73 -14.39
C ASP A 118 -9.94 -6.33 -15.25
N GLN A 119 -9.72 -6.15 -16.55
CA GLN A 119 -10.78 -5.76 -17.49
C GLN A 119 -11.94 -6.77 -17.60
N PHE A 120 -11.75 -8.00 -17.14
CA PHE A 120 -12.77 -9.06 -17.09
C PHE A 120 -13.42 -9.19 -15.70
N GLY A 121 -13.04 -8.32 -14.74
CA GLY A 121 -13.52 -8.36 -13.36
C GLY A 121 -12.81 -9.38 -12.48
N VAL A 122 -11.77 -10.05 -12.97
CA VAL A 122 -11.01 -11.03 -12.19
C VAL A 122 -10.01 -10.30 -11.31
N TRP A 123 -10.04 -10.53 -9.99
CA TRP A 123 -9.08 -9.95 -9.06
C TRP A 123 -7.70 -10.52 -9.29
N ARG A 124 -6.72 -9.64 -9.53
CA ARG A 124 -5.31 -9.96 -9.70
C ARG A 124 -4.51 -9.34 -8.58
N ASP A 125 -3.42 -10.00 -8.22
CA ASP A 125 -2.53 -9.57 -7.15
C ASP A 125 -1.17 -9.17 -7.71
N ASP A 126 -0.72 -7.99 -7.34
CA ASP A 126 0.63 -7.51 -7.55
C ASP A 126 1.37 -7.50 -6.21
N VAL A 127 2.53 -8.13 -6.17
CA VAL A 127 3.32 -8.32 -4.95
C VAL A 127 4.58 -7.48 -5.04
N SER A 128 4.73 -6.56 -4.09
CA SER A 128 5.95 -5.79 -3.89
C SER A 128 6.58 -6.15 -2.54
N VAL A 129 7.88 -6.44 -2.54
CA VAL A 129 8.63 -6.76 -1.31
C VAL A 129 9.51 -5.59 -0.95
N TYR A 130 9.48 -5.17 0.31
CA TYR A 130 10.27 -4.05 0.83
C TYR A 130 11.13 -4.48 2.02
N ARG A 131 12.28 -3.83 2.16
CA ARG A 131 13.17 -3.93 3.33
C ARG A 131 13.22 -2.60 4.05
N ARG A 132 13.20 -2.62 5.38
CA ARG A 132 13.36 -1.40 6.18
C ARG A 132 14.77 -0.87 6.04
N GLN A 133 14.90 0.44 5.93
CA GLN A 133 16.19 1.13 6.08
C GLN A 133 16.24 1.80 7.45
N PHE A 134 17.40 1.69 8.10
CA PHE A 134 17.71 2.33 9.38
C PHE A 134 18.48 3.62 9.17
#